data_AF-A0A4V1V1V3-F1
#
_entry.id   AF-A0A4V1V1V3-F1
#
_cell.length_a   1.000
_cell.length_b   1.000
_cell.length_c   1.000
_cell.angle_alpha   90.00
_cell.angle_beta   90.00
_cell.angle_gamma   90.00
#
_symmetry.space_group_name_H-M   'P 1'
#
loop_
_entity.id
_entity.type
_entity.pdbx_description
1 polymer ?
#
loop_
_entity_poly.entity_id
_entity_poly.type
_entity_poly.pdbx_seq_one_letter_code
_entity_poly.pdbx_strand_id
1 'polypeptide(L)'
;MAYDLGGFGAAGYNLRSKTSKALVLTPDQINLLTACFTGLAALTSVAVVWATFRVTKATEASVEVLKAQHRAATRPYVEISVYPRTGTTMLMLAVKNTGSSAAENVRLIVDRDFFYNAEEGPNTNIRTFPAFKDVIASLGPRAELKFNLGIGARVLNNPTLCPKKFAIAANYSFAGEHVSETTPIDLAPFVRTVAHEEPIVEQMRRIADNSGKIFDLMNESPI
;
A
#
# COMPACT_ATOMS: atom_id res chain seq x y z
N MET A 1 -30.21 -30.10 -81.98
CA MET A 1 -30.70 -28.70 -82.09
C MET A 1 -29.48 -27.81 -82.15
N ALA A 2 -28.96 -27.57 -83.36
CA ALA A 2 -29.42 -26.56 -84.31
C ALA A 2 -28.66 -25.24 -84.09
N TYR A 3 -27.61 -25.11 -84.93
CA TYR A 3 -27.06 -23.92 -85.62
C TYR A 3 -27.98 -22.68 -85.56
N ASP A 4 -27.50 -21.43 -85.58
CA ASP A 4 -26.89 -20.86 -86.77
C ASP A 4 -26.32 -19.43 -86.61
N LEU A 5 -25.25 -19.20 -87.38
CA LEU A 5 -24.68 -18.00 -88.02
C LEU A 5 -24.88 -16.56 -87.48
N GLY A 6 -23.73 -15.89 -87.27
CA GLY A 6 -23.19 -14.91 -88.21
C GLY A 6 -23.86 -13.53 -88.35
N GLY A 7 -23.10 -12.45 -88.13
CA GLY A 7 -23.53 -11.12 -88.57
C GLY A 7 -22.69 -9.95 -88.07
N PHE A 8 -21.61 -9.65 -88.80
CA PHE A 8 -21.01 -8.33 -89.10
C PHE A 8 -21.30 -7.11 -88.20
N GLY A 9 -20.21 -6.45 -87.77
CA GLY A 9 -20.24 -5.07 -87.30
C GLY A 9 -18.84 -4.51 -87.06
N ALA A 10 -18.15 -4.14 -88.14
CA ALA A 10 -16.87 -3.45 -88.09
C ALA A 10 -17.01 -2.07 -87.43
N ALA A 11 -16.30 -1.84 -86.33
CA ALA A 11 -16.04 -0.50 -85.82
C ALA A 11 -14.60 -0.47 -85.30
N GLY A 12 -13.69 -0.10 -86.20
CA GLY A 12 -12.30 0.17 -85.87
C GLY A 12 -12.20 1.36 -84.93
N TYR A 13 -11.99 1.10 -83.64
CA TYR A 13 -11.58 2.13 -82.70
C TYR A 13 -10.06 2.32 -82.85
N ASN A 14 -9.72 3.41 -83.55
CA ASN A 14 -8.39 3.99 -83.55
C ASN A 14 -7.98 4.31 -82.11
N LEU A 15 -7.23 3.39 -81.47
CA LEU A 15 -6.45 3.68 -80.27
C LEU A 15 -5.29 4.58 -80.68
N ARG A 16 -5.59 5.87 -80.79
CA ARG A 16 -4.59 6.94 -80.88
C ARG A 16 -3.85 6.94 -79.55
N SER A 17 -2.76 6.19 -79.45
CA SER A 17 -1.84 6.25 -78.33
C SER A 17 -1.31 7.68 -78.23
N LYS A 18 -1.90 8.47 -77.33
CA LYS A 18 -1.21 9.62 -76.79
C LYS A 18 -0.03 9.03 -76.03
N THR A 19 1.10 9.01 -76.69
CA THR A 19 2.43 8.91 -76.08
C THR A 19 2.45 9.88 -74.92
N SER A 20 2.24 9.36 -73.71
CA SER A 20 2.66 10.01 -72.49
C SER A 20 4.14 10.28 -72.69
N LYS A 21 4.50 11.55 -72.90
CA LYS A 21 5.90 11.98 -72.85
C LYS A 21 6.39 11.51 -71.49
N ALA A 22 7.18 10.44 -71.47
CA ALA A 22 7.93 10.06 -70.30
C ALA A 22 8.73 11.31 -69.93
N LEU A 23 8.45 11.87 -68.75
CA LEU A 23 9.21 12.97 -68.22
C LEU A 23 10.61 12.40 -67.97
N VAL A 24 11.48 12.46 -68.98
CA VAL A 24 12.88 12.05 -68.88
C VAL A 24 13.55 13.16 -68.07
N LEU A 25 13.47 13.03 -66.75
CA LEU A 25 14.20 13.89 -65.84
C LEU A 25 15.69 13.67 -66.07
N THR A 26 16.43 14.76 -66.27
CA THR A 26 17.89 14.68 -66.35
C THR A 26 18.46 14.22 -65.01
N PRO A 27 19.65 13.58 -64.99
CA PRO A 27 20.29 13.14 -63.75
C PRO A 27 20.35 14.23 -62.67
N ASP A 28 20.53 15.49 -63.07
CA ASP A 28 20.55 16.65 -62.16
C ASP A 28 19.19 16.96 -61.53
N GLN A 29 18.08 16.77 -62.26
CA GLN A 29 16.73 16.97 -61.71
C GLN A 29 16.32 15.87 -60.74
N ILE A 30 16.79 14.64 -60.97
CA ILE A 30 16.59 13.50 -60.06
C ILE A 30 17.35 13.75 -58.75
N ASN A 31 18.62 14.15 -58.81
CA ASN A 31 19.42 14.48 -57.63
C ASN A 31 18.83 15.65 -56.83
N LEU A 32 18.34 16.69 -57.51
CA LEU A 32 17.68 17.83 -56.85
C LEU A 32 16.40 17.42 -56.13
N LEU A 33 15.55 16.58 -56.76
CA LEU A 33 14.32 16.06 -56.13
C LEU A 33 14.65 15.18 -54.91
N THR A 34 15.62 14.27 -55.04
CA THR A 34 16.05 13.42 -53.92
C THR A 34 16.56 14.25 -52.74
N ALA A 35 17.35 15.30 -53.00
CA ALA A 35 17.85 16.22 -51.98
C ALA A 35 16.70 17.00 -51.29
N CYS A 36 15.70 17.45 -52.04
CA CYS A 36 14.51 18.10 -51.47
C CYS A 36 13.70 17.16 -50.57
N PHE A 37 13.46 15.91 -51.00
CA PHE A 37 12.73 14.93 -50.19
C PHE A 37 13.50 14.53 -48.92
N THR A 38 14.81 14.31 -49.02
CA THR A 38 15.64 14.02 -47.83
C THR A 38 15.73 15.22 -46.90
N GLY A 39 15.83 16.44 -47.43
CA GLY A 39 15.80 17.67 -46.64
C GLY A 39 14.48 17.84 -45.88
N LEU A 40 13.34 17.60 -46.53
CA LEU A 40 12.03 17.65 -45.88
C LEU A 40 11.87 16.57 -44.80
N ALA A 41 12.32 15.34 -45.07
CA ALA A 41 12.30 14.24 -44.11
C ALA A 41 13.23 14.48 -42.90
N ALA A 42 14.38 15.12 -43.12
CA ALA A 42 15.27 15.53 -42.04
C ALA A 42 14.62 16.60 -41.16
N LEU A 43 13.94 17.58 -41.76
CA LEU A 43 13.21 18.62 -41.03
C LEU A 43 12.06 18.04 -40.19
N THR A 44 11.27 17.11 -40.74
CA THR A 44 10.19 16.45 -39.96
C THR A 44 10.75 15.62 -38.82
N SER A 45 11.88 14.95 -39.02
CA SER A 45 12.57 14.18 -37.98
C SER A 45 13.05 15.09 -36.84
N VAL A 46 13.67 16.22 -37.16
CA VAL A 46 14.09 17.22 -36.16
C VAL A 46 12.89 17.77 -35.40
N ALA A 47 11.78 18.06 -36.08
CA ALA A 47 10.55 18.55 -35.44
C ALA A 47 9.95 17.51 -34.48
N VAL A 48 9.91 16.23 -34.88
CA VAL A 48 9.43 15.14 -34.02
C VAL A 48 10.34 14.98 -32.81
N VAL A 49 11.67 14.93 -32.99
CA VAL A 49 12.63 14.83 -31.87
C VAL A 49 12.47 15.99 -30.90
N TRP A 50 12.30 17.21 -31.40
CA TRP A 50 12.07 18.39 -30.57
C TRP A 50 10.75 18.33 -29.80
N ALA A 51 9.66 17.92 -30.45
CA ALA A 51 8.37 17.74 -29.81
C ALA A 51 8.42 16.63 -28.74
N THR A 52 9.05 15.50 -29.04
CA THR A 52 9.27 14.41 -28.09
C THR A 52 10.09 14.88 -26.90
N PHE A 53 11.18 15.61 -27.11
CA PHE A 53 12.01 16.15 -26.02
C PHE A 53 11.21 17.10 -25.10
N ARG A 54 10.36 17.94 -25.69
CA ARG A 54 9.42 18.81 -24.95
C ARG A 54 8.41 18.01 -24.14
N VAL A 55 7.84 16.95 -24.71
CA VAL A 55 6.90 16.06 -24.01
C VAL A 55 7.59 15.35 -22.86
N THR A 56 8.79 14.78 -23.08
CA THR A 56 9.56 14.10 -22.03
C THR A 56 9.82 15.03 -20.85
N LYS A 57 10.27 16.27 -21.10
CA LYS A 57 10.46 17.27 -20.04
C LYS A 57 9.16 17.62 -19.30
N ALA A 58 8.02 17.70 -20.00
CA ALA A 58 6.74 17.96 -19.35
C ALA A 58 6.28 16.77 -18.49
N THR A 59 6.56 15.53 -18.92
CA THR A 59 6.19 14.32 -18.17
C THR A 59 7.02 14.09 -16.91
N GLU A 60 8.24 14.61 -16.84
CA GLU A 60 9.10 14.50 -15.64
C GLU A 60 8.40 15.06 -14.41
N ALA A 61 7.81 16.25 -14.51
CA ALA A 61 7.06 16.88 -13.43
C ALA A 61 5.82 16.07 -13.02
N SER A 62 5.09 15.52 -14.00
CA SER A 62 3.94 14.65 -13.72
C SER A 62 4.35 13.35 -13.02
N VAL A 63 5.48 12.75 -13.41
CA VAL A 63 6.01 11.54 -12.77
C VAL A 63 6.43 11.82 -11.33
N GLU A 64 7.01 12.98 -11.04
CA GLU A 64 7.38 13.36 -9.67
C GLU A 64 6.14 13.48 -8.77
N VAL A 65 5.10 14.16 -9.24
CA VAL A 65 3.81 14.26 -8.53
C VAL A 65 3.20 12.89 -8.31
N LEU A 66 3.18 12.04 -9.35
CA LEU A 66 2.67 10.67 -9.24
C LEU A 66 3.47 9.83 -8.25
N LYS A 67 4.81 9.95 -8.23
CA LYS A 67 5.67 9.28 -7.25
C LYS A 67 5.40 9.76 -5.83
N ALA A 68 5.19 11.06 -5.63
CA ALA A 68 4.85 11.61 -4.32
C ALA A 68 3.47 11.11 -3.85
N GLN A 69 2.48 11.09 -4.74
CA GLN A 69 1.14 10.55 -4.46
C GLN A 69 1.18 9.05 -4.16
N HIS A 70 1.91 8.28 -4.96
CA HIS A 70 2.07 6.84 -4.75
C HIS A 70 2.78 6.57 -3.42
N ARG A 71 3.84 7.31 -3.08
CA ARG A 71 4.51 7.21 -1.79
C ARG A 71 3.57 7.54 -0.64
N ALA A 72 2.83 8.65 -0.70
CA ALA A 72 1.87 9.02 0.34
C ALA A 72 0.78 7.96 0.55
N ALA A 73 0.31 7.34 -0.53
CA ALA A 73 -0.73 6.30 -0.49
C ALA A 73 -0.22 4.93 0.00
N THR A 74 1.06 4.63 -0.24
CA THR A 74 1.66 3.33 0.11
C THR A 74 2.45 3.34 1.39
N ARG A 75 2.78 4.52 1.93
CA ARG A 75 3.59 4.70 3.13
C ARG A 75 3.06 3.83 4.29
N PRO A 76 3.93 3.09 4.99
CA PRO A 76 3.55 2.39 6.20
C PRO A 76 3.30 3.43 7.29
N TYR A 77 2.33 3.17 8.15
CA TYR A 77 2.02 4.04 9.29
C TYR A 77 2.03 3.16 10.53
N VAL A 78 2.94 3.42 11.46
CA VAL A 78 3.04 2.62 12.69
C VAL A 78 2.15 3.25 13.74
N GLU A 79 0.93 2.77 13.83
CA GLU A 79 -0.03 3.15 14.86
C GLU A 79 0.31 2.45 16.16
N ILE A 80 0.32 3.23 17.25
CA ILE A 80 0.56 2.73 18.59
C ILE A 80 -0.66 3.12 19.43
N SER A 81 -1.30 2.15 20.06
CA SER A 81 -2.50 2.40 20.83
C SER A 81 -2.54 1.54 22.09
N VAL A 82 -3.19 2.06 23.14
CA VAL A 82 -3.49 1.31 24.36
C VAL A 82 -4.99 1.12 24.44
N TYR A 83 -5.40 -0.09 24.83
CA TYR A 83 -6.81 -0.43 24.99
C TYR A 83 -7.01 -1.47 26.10
N PRO A 84 -8.15 -1.43 26.81
CA PRO A 84 -8.52 -2.49 27.72
C PRO A 84 -8.95 -3.72 26.92
N ARG A 85 -8.46 -4.91 27.31
CA ARG A 85 -8.83 -6.16 26.65
C ARG A 85 -10.25 -6.55 27.05
N THR A 86 -11.13 -6.67 26.07
CA THR A 86 -12.51 -7.16 26.20
C THR A 86 -12.61 -8.45 27.02
N GLY A 87 -13.56 -8.53 27.94
CA GLY A 87 -13.73 -9.68 28.85
C GLY A 87 -12.72 -9.78 29.99
N THR A 88 -11.79 -8.82 30.12
CA THR A 88 -10.77 -8.83 31.18
C THR A 88 -10.49 -7.43 31.72
N THR A 89 -9.77 -7.35 32.85
CA THR A 89 -9.29 -6.07 33.40
C THR A 89 -7.90 -5.69 32.91
N MET A 90 -7.37 -6.35 31.88
CA MET A 90 -6.00 -6.14 31.39
C MET A 90 -5.92 -4.94 30.46
N LEU A 91 -4.84 -4.17 30.59
CA LEU A 91 -4.46 -3.15 29.61
C LEU A 91 -3.47 -3.74 28.61
N MET A 92 -3.71 -3.47 27.33
CA MET A 92 -2.90 -3.94 26.22
C MET A 92 -2.31 -2.76 25.47
N LEU A 93 -1.08 -2.91 24.97
CA LEU A 93 -0.46 -2.01 24.01
C LEU A 93 -0.42 -2.73 22.66
N ALA A 94 -0.98 -2.12 21.62
CA ALA A 94 -0.80 -2.56 20.25
C ALA A 94 0.18 -1.64 19.51
N VAL A 95 1.03 -2.25 18.71
CA VAL A 95 1.85 -1.60 17.69
C VAL A 95 1.47 -2.23 16.37
N LYS A 96 0.88 -1.45 15.47
CA LYS A 96 0.29 -1.93 14.23
C LYS A 96 0.76 -1.11 13.05
N ASN A 97 1.14 -1.79 11.98
CA ASN A 97 1.31 -1.10 10.71
C ASN A 97 -0.05 -0.98 10.00
N THR A 98 -0.63 0.20 9.95
CA THR A 98 -1.91 0.45 9.27
C THR A 98 -1.77 0.77 7.78
N GLY A 99 -0.55 0.98 7.31
CA GLY A 99 -0.28 1.26 5.90
C GLY A 99 -0.29 0.01 5.02
N SER A 100 -0.17 0.27 3.72
CA SER A 100 -0.28 -0.76 2.66
C SER A 100 1.06 -1.41 2.31
N SER A 101 2.16 -0.96 2.89
CA SER A 101 3.51 -1.51 2.68
C SER A 101 4.15 -1.91 4.02
N ALA A 102 5.32 -2.56 3.96
CA ALA A 102 6.06 -2.93 5.16
C ALA A 102 6.88 -1.75 5.69
N ALA A 103 6.89 -1.58 7.01
CA ALA A 103 7.87 -0.73 7.68
C ALA A 103 9.14 -1.54 7.93
N GLU A 104 10.28 -1.08 7.43
CA GLU A 104 11.56 -1.79 7.55
C GLU A 104 12.37 -1.23 8.72
N ASN A 105 13.19 -2.08 9.34
CA ASN A 105 14.10 -1.70 10.42
C ASN A 105 13.42 -0.91 11.54
N VAL A 106 12.26 -1.38 12.00
CA VAL A 106 11.45 -0.68 13.00
C VAL A 106 12.14 -0.76 14.36
N ARG A 107 12.38 0.40 14.96
CA ARG A 107 12.88 0.55 16.33
C ARG A 107 11.85 1.30 17.16
N LEU A 108 11.39 0.66 18.23
CA LEU A 108 10.46 1.24 19.19
C LEU A 108 11.23 1.79 20.39
N ILE A 109 10.92 3.02 20.80
CA ILE A 109 11.59 3.70 21.91
C ILE A 109 10.52 4.26 22.83
N VAL A 110 10.56 3.91 24.11
CA VAL A 110 9.65 4.48 25.12
C VAL A 110 10.37 5.60 25.85
N ASP A 111 9.75 6.77 25.99
CA ASP A 111 10.36 7.96 26.62
C ASP A 111 10.57 7.81 28.14
N ARG A 112 9.73 7.01 28.80
CA ARG A 112 9.73 6.76 30.24
C ARG A 112 9.77 5.27 30.55
N ASP A 113 10.27 4.92 31.72
CA ASP A 113 10.20 3.54 32.21
C ASP A 113 8.74 3.18 32.51
N PHE A 114 8.34 1.99 32.08
CA PHE A 114 7.03 1.44 32.36
C PHE A 114 7.20 -0.03 32.70
N PHE A 115 6.86 -0.38 33.94
CA PHE A 115 7.00 -1.74 34.46
C PHE A 115 5.69 -2.53 34.30
N TYR A 116 5.78 -3.69 33.68
CA TYR A 116 4.69 -4.65 33.54
C TYR A 116 4.02 -4.92 34.88
N ASN A 117 2.69 -4.83 34.90
CA ASN A 117 1.83 -5.09 36.06
C ASN A 117 2.20 -4.28 37.34
N ALA A 118 2.93 -3.18 37.19
CA ALA A 118 3.51 -2.41 38.29
C ALA A 118 4.43 -3.23 39.22
N GLU A 119 5.20 -4.17 38.66
CA GLU A 119 6.14 -5.01 39.40
C GLU A 119 7.60 -4.63 39.09
N GLU A 120 8.39 -4.42 40.13
CA GLU A 120 9.83 -4.19 39.99
C GLU A 120 10.55 -5.50 39.68
N GLY A 121 11.36 -5.51 38.61
CA GLY A 121 12.11 -6.68 38.20
C GLY A 121 13.03 -6.39 37.01
N PRO A 122 14.08 -7.22 36.80
CA PRO A 122 15.07 -6.98 35.76
C PRO A 122 14.50 -7.06 34.34
N ASN A 123 13.40 -7.79 34.12
CA ASN A 123 12.76 -8.00 32.82
C ASN A 123 11.29 -7.55 32.78
N THR A 124 10.85 -6.75 33.76
CA THR A 124 9.46 -6.27 33.80
C THR A 124 9.28 -4.94 33.08
N ASN A 125 10.36 -4.17 32.87
CA ASN A 125 10.29 -2.92 32.11
C ASN A 125 10.09 -3.22 30.62
N ILE A 126 9.08 -2.60 30.00
CA ILE A 126 8.77 -2.80 28.57
C ILE A 126 9.95 -2.48 27.65
N ARG A 127 10.86 -1.59 28.06
CA ARG A 127 12.10 -1.28 27.32
C ARG A 127 13.02 -2.49 27.16
N THR A 128 12.92 -3.48 28.05
CA THR A 128 13.72 -4.71 28.00
C THR A 128 13.12 -5.76 27.07
N PHE A 129 11.88 -5.57 26.60
CA PHE A 129 11.23 -6.53 25.73
C PHE A 129 11.94 -6.57 24.36
N PRO A 130 12.02 -7.73 23.69
CA PRO A 130 12.75 -7.87 22.42
C PRO A 130 12.32 -6.85 21.37
N ALA A 131 11.02 -6.56 21.26
CA ALA A 131 10.48 -5.60 20.30
C ALA A 131 10.89 -4.12 20.54
N PHE A 132 11.32 -3.79 21.76
CA PHE A 132 11.78 -2.44 22.15
C PHE A 132 13.30 -2.35 22.27
N LYS A 133 13.95 -3.48 22.55
CA LYS A 133 15.41 -3.57 22.65
C LYS A 133 16.05 -3.68 21.26
N ASP A 134 15.53 -4.60 20.45
CA ASP A 134 16.11 -4.98 19.18
C ASP A 134 15.39 -4.30 18.00
N VAL A 135 16.06 -4.25 16.85
CA VAL A 135 15.43 -3.75 15.62
C VAL A 135 14.57 -4.86 15.03
N ILE A 136 13.30 -4.55 14.77
CA ILE A 136 12.39 -5.43 14.05
C ILE A 136 12.71 -5.28 12.56
N ALA A 137 13.23 -6.35 11.94
CA ALA A 137 13.67 -6.30 10.55
C ALA A 137 12.57 -5.81 9.59
N SER A 138 11.34 -6.28 9.77
CA SER A 138 10.20 -5.85 8.98
C SER A 138 8.90 -6.01 9.77
N LEU A 139 8.08 -4.95 9.78
CA LEU A 139 6.70 -4.99 10.22
C LEU A 139 5.81 -4.90 8.97
N GLY A 140 5.33 -6.05 8.51
CA GLY A 140 4.53 -6.17 7.30
C GLY A 140 3.25 -5.33 7.33
N PRO A 141 2.61 -5.09 6.16
CA PRO A 141 1.37 -4.33 6.10
C PRO A 141 0.29 -5.03 6.93
N ARG A 142 -0.45 -4.25 7.73
CA ARG A 142 -1.52 -4.73 8.63
C ARG A 142 -1.05 -5.66 9.76
N ALA A 143 0.26 -5.91 9.88
CA ALA A 143 0.81 -6.69 10.98
C ALA A 143 0.64 -5.94 12.30
N GLU A 144 0.41 -6.71 13.37
CA GLU A 144 0.10 -6.19 14.70
C GLU A 144 0.89 -6.95 15.77
N LEU A 145 1.54 -6.21 16.65
CA LEU A 145 2.19 -6.72 17.85
C LEU A 145 1.37 -6.29 19.07
N LYS A 146 1.02 -7.24 19.93
CA LYS A 146 0.24 -7.00 21.15
C LYS A 146 1.10 -7.30 22.36
N PHE A 147 1.24 -6.31 23.23
CA PHE A 147 1.95 -6.41 24.49
C PHE A 147 0.96 -6.28 25.64
N ASN A 148 1.12 -7.14 26.63
CA ASN A 148 0.35 -7.04 27.87
C ASN A 148 1.04 -6.04 28.79
N LEU A 149 0.32 -4.99 29.22
CA LEU A 149 0.84 -4.00 30.17
C LEU A 149 0.56 -4.41 31.63
N GLY A 150 -0.42 -5.29 31.84
CA GLY A 150 -0.80 -5.80 33.16
C GLY A 150 -2.26 -5.49 33.51
N ILE A 151 -2.61 -5.71 34.78
CA ILE A 151 -3.96 -5.47 35.29
C ILE A 151 -4.19 -3.96 35.42
N GLY A 152 -5.23 -3.44 34.79
CA GLY A 152 -5.53 -2.01 34.72
C GLY A 152 -5.59 -1.34 36.09
N ALA A 153 -6.22 -1.97 37.09
CA ALA A 153 -6.25 -1.43 38.45
C ALA A 153 -4.85 -1.29 39.08
N ARG A 154 -3.93 -2.23 38.83
CA ARG A 154 -2.54 -2.15 39.35
C ARG A 154 -1.74 -1.09 38.61
N VAL A 155 -1.81 -1.09 37.28
CA VAL A 155 -1.11 -0.14 36.41
C VAL A 155 -1.55 1.30 36.72
N LEU A 156 -2.86 1.55 36.81
CA LEU A 156 -3.40 2.91 36.98
C LEU A 156 -3.22 3.49 38.39
N ASN A 157 -3.08 2.63 39.41
CA ASN A 157 -2.90 3.04 40.80
C ASN A 157 -1.43 3.22 41.23
N ASN A 158 -0.45 2.81 40.40
CA ASN A 158 0.98 2.90 40.71
C ASN A 158 1.72 3.83 39.75
N PRO A 159 1.54 5.17 39.86
CA PRO A 159 2.11 6.13 38.92
C PRO A 159 3.65 6.19 38.92
N THR A 160 4.30 5.72 39.99
CA THR A 160 5.77 5.69 40.11
C THR A 160 6.41 4.68 39.17
N LEU A 161 5.80 3.49 39.03
CA LEU A 161 6.28 2.40 38.18
C LEU A 161 5.60 2.39 36.80
N CYS A 162 4.38 2.89 36.74
CA CYS A 162 3.58 2.95 35.52
C CYS A 162 3.14 4.40 35.29
N PRO A 163 3.92 5.22 34.56
CA PRO A 163 3.53 6.58 34.28
C PRO A 163 2.21 6.62 33.51
N LYS A 164 1.27 7.45 33.96
CA LYS A 164 -0.03 7.62 33.28
C LYS A 164 0.09 8.28 31.91
N LYS A 165 1.17 9.06 31.70
CA LYS A 165 1.47 9.74 30.45
C LYS A 165 2.91 9.41 30.05
N PHE A 166 3.06 8.88 28.85
CA PHE A 166 4.33 8.52 28.25
C PHE A 166 4.18 8.55 26.73
N ALA A 167 5.27 8.45 25.99
CA ALA A 167 5.27 8.45 24.55
C ALA A 167 6.10 7.28 24.02
N ILE A 168 5.67 6.71 22.91
CA ILE A 168 6.44 5.71 22.17
C ILE A 168 6.77 6.29 20.81
N ALA A 169 8.06 6.32 20.49
CA ALA A 169 8.55 6.66 19.17
C ALA A 169 8.80 5.37 18.37
N ALA A 170 8.25 5.32 17.17
CA ALA A 170 8.56 4.33 16.15
C ALA A 170 9.45 4.97 15.09
N ASN A 171 10.69 4.50 15.00
CA ASN A 171 11.63 4.87 13.95
C ASN A 171 11.72 3.74 12.94
N TYR A 172 11.51 4.01 11.67
CA TYR A 172 11.54 2.99 10.63
C TYR A 172 11.99 3.57 9.29
N SER A 173 12.25 2.68 8.34
CA SER A 173 12.60 3.03 6.97
C SER A 173 11.50 2.60 6.01
N PHE A 174 11.28 3.43 4.99
CA PHE A 174 10.39 3.11 3.88
C PHE A 174 10.94 3.75 2.60
N ALA A 175 11.07 2.95 1.53
CA ALA A 175 11.57 3.43 0.23
C ALA A 175 12.90 4.20 0.29
N GLY A 176 13.79 3.84 1.23
CA GLY A 176 15.08 4.51 1.45
C GLY A 176 15.03 5.78 2.30
N GLU A 177 13.85 6.21 2.75
CA GLU A 177 13.68 7.35 3.65
C GLU A 177 13.54 6.87 5.10
N HIS A 178 14.05 7.66 6.05
CA HIS A 178 13.86 7.43 7.48
C HIS A 178 12.68 8.24 7.98
N VAL A 179 11.82 7.57 8.74
CA VAL A 179 10.60 8.11 9.29
C VAL A 179 10.62 7.93 10.81
N SER A 180 10.22 8.96 11.53
CA SER A 180 10.06 8.93 12.98
C SER A 180 8.65 9.41 13.34
N GLU A 181 7.90 8.55 14.02
CA GLU A 181 6.54 8.84 14.48
C GLU A 181 6.50 8.69 15.99
N THR A 182 6.04 9.71 16.70
CA THR A 182 5.92 9.69 18.16
C THR A 182 4.46 9.77 18.55
N THR A 183 4.00 8.77 19.29
CA THR A 183 2.61 8.70 19.75
C THR A 183 2.56 8.95 21.25
N PRO A 184 1.92 10.05 21.70
CA PRO A 184 1.66 10.27 23.11
C PRO A 184 0.54 9.33 23.59
N ILE A 185 0.78 8.64 24.69
CA ILE A 185 -0.15 7.73 25.33
C ILE A 185 -0.60 8.37 26.65
N ASP A 186 -1.91 8.48 26.83
CA ASP A 186 -2.54 8.89 28.08
C ASP A 186 -3.44 7.77 28.60
N LEU A 187 -3.10 7.25 29.77
CA LEU A 187 -3.84 6.19 30.44
C LEU A 187 -4.94 6.73 31.37
N ALA A 188 -4.95 8.04 31.66
CA ALA A 188 -5.94 8.64 32.55
C ALA A 188 -7.40 8.40 32.10
N PRO A 189 -7.73 8.42 30.79
CA PRO A 189 -9.09 8.13 30.33
C PRO A 189 -9.57 6.72 30.68
N PHE A 190 -8.67 5.75 30.89
CA PHE A 190 -9.08 4.38 31.22
C PHE A 190 -9.50 4.19 32.68
N VAL A 191 -9.32 5.19 33.52
CA VAL A 191 -9.74 5.15 34.92
C VAL A 191 -11.26 5.07 34.99
N ARG A 192 -11.77 3.97 35.55
CA ARG A 192 -13.21 3.68 35.71
C ARG A 192 -13.97 3.48 34.38
N THR A 193 -13.28 3.22 33.29
CA THR A 193 -13.91 2.78 32.04
C THR A 193 -13.93 1.27 31.94
N VAL A 194 -14.91 0.74 31.22
CA VAL A 194 -15.00 -0.68 30.87
C VAL A 194 -14.76 -0.85 29.38
N ALA A 195 -14.07 -1.92 29.00
CA ALA A 195 -14.00 -2.33 27.60
C ALA A 195 -15.42 -2.66 27.12
N HIS A 196 -15.85 -2.09 26.01
CA HIS A 196 -17.14 -2.46 25.42
C HIS A 196 -17.07 -3.92 24.95
N GLU A 197 -17.95 -4.77 25.48
CA GLU A 197 -18.15 -6.14 24.99
C GLU A 197 -19.16 -6.14 23.84
N GLU A 198 -18.82 -6.83 22.75
CA GLU A 198 -19.75 -6.98 21.64
C GLU A 198 -20.89 -7.94 22.02
N PRO A 199 -22.16 -7.56 21.76
CA PRO A 199 -23.32 -8.34 22.19
C PRO A 199 -23.38 -9.75 21.59
N ILE A 200 -22.81 -9.94 20.39
CA ILE A 200 -22.79 -11.24 19.70
C ILE A 200 -21.90 -12.25 20.45
N VAL A 201 -20.75 -11.79 20.95
CA VAL A 201 -19.80 -12.66 21.67
C VAL A 201 -20.41 -13.15 22.97
N GLU A 202 -21.12 -12.28 23.69
CA GLU A 202 -21.84 -12.66 24.90
C GLU A 202 -22.96 -13.67 24.62
N GLN A 203 -23.69 -13.51 23.51
CA GLN A 203 -24.70 -14.48 23.11
C GLN A 203 -24.09 -15.85 22.76
N MET A 204 -22.97 -15.86 22.02
CA MET A 204 -22.28 -17.11 21.69
C MET A 204 -21.76 -17.82 22.95
N ARG A 205 -21.20 -17.07 23.91
CA ARG A 205 -20.73 -17.62 25.18
C ARG A 205 -21.88 -18.26 25.97
N ARG A 206 -23.04 -17.60 26.04
CA ARG A 206 -24.24 -18.15 26.69
C ARG A 206 -24.74 -19.42 26.03
N ILE A 207 -24.70 -19.50 24.70
CA ILE A 207 -25.06 -20.71 23.97
C ILE A 207 -24.10 -21.85 24.32
N ALA A 208 -22.78 -21.59 24.29
CA ALA A 208 -21.77 -22.57 24.65
C ALA A 208 -21.92 -23.08 26.10
N ASP A 209 -22.12 -22.16 27.06
CA ASP A 209 -22.33 -22.50 28.47
C ASP A 209 -23.60 -23.35 28.68
N ASN A 210 -24.67 -23.05 27.95
CA ASN A 210 -25.92 -23.82 28.02
C ASN A 210 -25.77 -25.22 27.39
N SER A 211 -25.07 -25.34 26.26
CA SER A 211 -24.79 -26.63 25.63
C SER A 211 -23.94 -27.53 26.53
N GLY A 212 -22.96 -26.98 27.24
CA GLY A 212 -22.15 -27.72 28.20
C GLY A 212 -23.00 -28.31 29.34
N LYS A 213 -23.89 -27.51 29.94
CA LYS A 213 -24.79 -27.97 31.00
C LYS A 213 -25.74 -29.09 30.55
N ILE A 214 -26.25 -29.01 29.32
CA ILE A 214 -27.11 -30.06 28.75
C ILE A 214 -26.32 -31.36 28.59
N PHE A 215 -25.06 -31.28 28.15
CA PHE A 215 -24.19 -32.44 28.01
C PHE A 215 -23.90 -33.10 29.37
N ASP A 216 -23.60 -32.30 30.39
CA ASP A 216 -23.34 -32.80 31.75
C ASP A 216 -24.59 -33.48 32.35
N LEU A 217 -25.78 -32.92 32.15
CA LEU A 217 -27.06 -33.50 32.61
C LEU A 217 -27.38 -34.85 31.92
N MET A 218 -26.99 -35.02 30.65
CA MET A 218 -27.12 -36.29 29.95
C MET A 218 -26.13 -37.34 30.44
N ASN A 219 -24.98 -36.93 30.95
CA ASN A 219 -23.92 -37.83 31.43
C ASN A 219 -24.07 -38.20 32.92
N GLU A 220 -24.75 -37.35 33.71
CA GLU A 220 -25.07 -37.61 35.13
C GLU A 220 -26.37 -38.40 35.33
N SER A 221 -27.12 -38.72 34.26
CA SER A 221 -28.27 -39.63 34.35
C SER A 221 -27.78 -41.08 34.33
N PRO A 222 -27.73 -41.81 35.46
CA PRO A 222 -27.42 -43.24 35.43
C PRO A 222 -28.64 -43.96 34.88
N ILE A 223 -28.43 -44.79 33.85
CA ILE A 223 -29.39 -45.83 33.47
C ILE A 223 -29.47 -46.85 34.59
#